data_AF-A0A7C2XU33-F1
#
_entry.id   AF-A0A7C2XU33-F1
#
_cell.length_a   1.000
_cell.length_b   1.000
_cell.length_c   1.000
_cell.angle_alpha   90.00
_cell.angle_beta   90.00
_cell.angle_gamma   90.00
#
_symmetry.space_group_name_H-M   'P 1'
#
loop_
_entity.id
_entity.type
_entity.pdbx_description
1 polymer ?
#
loop_
_entity_poly.entity_id
_entity_poly.type
_entity_poly.pdbx_seq_one_letter_code
_entity_poly.pdbx_strand_id
1 'polypeptide(L)'
;MMVTYVRGCFKNVHGALEFDPANSRPSSVEVKIDAKELWTGEPNRDAHLRSADFSDVDNYPTIAFKGSEVELVGDHDYIVYGDLTIRGVTKKMPLQVAYLGQWQTPWWEDNVDKGPKTRAGFVAKASINRHDFGVSWNSQLERSGLVVGDIVEITIDAEAISER
;
A
#
# COMPACT_ATOMS: atom_id res chain seq x y z
N MET A 1 21.74 5.03 -13.52
CA MET A 1 22.05 6.16 -12.64
C MET A 1 20.71 6.73 -12.22
N MET A 2 20.26 6.41 -11.00
CA MET A 2 19.07 7.02 -10.43
C MET A 2 19.44 8.42 -9.93
N VAL A 3 18.81 9.45 -10.49
CA VAL A 3 19.13 10.85 -10.16
C VAL A 3 18.27 11.36 -8.99
N THR A 4 17.03 10.89 -8.88
CA THR A 4 16.08 11.29 -7.84
C THR A 4 14.97 10.24 -7.70
N TYR A 5 14.13 10.41 -6.68
CA TYR A 5 12.92 9.61 -6.49
C TYR A 5 11.76 10.16 -7.34
N VAL A 6 11.07 9.25 -8.05
CA VAL A 6 9.74 9.53 -8.60
C VAL A 6 8.73 9.12 -7.54
N ARG A 7 7.88 10.05 -7.11
CA ARG A 7 6.77 9.76 -6.20
C ARG A 7 5.51 9.50 -7.00
N GLY A 8 4.77 8.48 -6.60
CA GLY A 8 3.44 8.18 -7.10
C GLY A 8 2.52 7.75 -5.97
N CYS A 9 1.22 7.75 -6.23
CA CYS A 9 0.22 7.24 -5.31
C CYS A 9 -0.88 6.50 -6.08
N PHE A 10 -1.66 5.73 -5.32
CA PHE A 10 -2.95 5.22 -5.76
C PHE A 10 -4.04 6.03 -5.07
N LYS A 11 -5.07 6.40 -5.82
CA LYS A 11 -6.26 7.06 -5.26
C LYS A 11 -7.31 6.01 -4.91
N ASN A 12 -8.21 6.35 -3.98
CA ASN A 12 -9.38 5.53 -3.64
C ASN A 12 -9.03 4.09 -3.21
N VAL A 13 -7.98 3.94 -2.40
CA VAL A 13 -7.61 2.64 -1.82
C VAL A 13 -8.61 2.28 -0.73
N HIS A 14 -9.16 1.06 -0.79
CA HIS A 14 -10.09 0.55 0.19
C HIS A 14 -9.57 -0.76 0.79
N GLY A 15 -9.81 -0.93 2.09
CA GLY A 15 -9.43 -2.14 2.81
C GLY A 15 -10.20 -2.26 4.11
N ALA A 16 -10.11 -3.44 4.72
CA ALA A 16 -10.66 -3.74 6.02
C ALA A 16 -9.57 -4.33 6.90
N LEU A 17 -9.69 -4.10 8.21
CA LEU A 17 -8.79 -4.67 9.19
C LEU A 17 -9.56 -5.10 10.43
N GLU A 18 -9.10 -6.18 11.04
CA GLU A 18 -9.45 -6.58 12.39
C GLU A 18 -8.26 -6.24 13.27
N PHE A 19 -8.48 -5.46 14.32
CA PHE A 19 -7.43 -5.03 15.24
C PHE A 19 -8.03 -4.68 16.59
N ASP A 20 -7.51 -5.30 17.64
CA ASP A 20 -7.79 -4.94 19.02
C ASP A 20 -6.47 -4.45 19.67
N PRO A 21 -6.38 -3.16 20.07
CA PRO A 21 -5.20 -2.63 20.74
C PRO A 21 -4.88 -3.32 22.07
N ALA A 22 -5.87 -3.90 22.76
CA ALA A 22 -5.70 -4.62 24.02
C ALA A 22 -5.26 -6.07 23.79
N ASN A 23 -5.58 -6.63 22.63
CA ASN A 23 -5.17 -7.97 22.22
C ASN A 23 -4.93 -8.03 20.71
N SER A 24 -3.70 -7.72 20.30
CA SER A 24 -3.31 -7.65 18.88
C SER A 24 -3.39 -8.98 18.12
N ARG A 25 -3.80 -10.08 18.77
CA ARG A 25 -4.11 -11.36 18.13
C ARG A 25 -5.51 -11.85 18.54
N PRO A 26 -6.46 -11.97 17.60
CA PRO A 26 -6.29 -11.98 16.14
C PRO A 26 -6.33 -10.58 15.53
N SER A 27 -5.39 -10.29 14.64
CA SER A 27 -5.44 -9.12 13.75
C SER A 27 -5.26 -9.56 12.30
N SER A 28 -6.03 -8.97 11.39
CA SER A 28 -5.96 -9.25 9.96
C SER A 28 -6.13 -7.95 9.18
N VAL A 29 -5.63 -7.92 7.94
CA VAL A 29 -5.81 -6.79 7.03
C VAL A 29 -5.97 -7.30 5.60
N GLU A 30 -6.97 -6.81 4.89
CA GLU A 30 -7.16 -7.03 3.46
C GLU A 30 -7.32 -5.69 2.76
N VAL A 31 -6.51 -5.47 1.72
CA VAL A 31 -6.54 -4.25 0.89
C VAL A 31 -6.63 -4.66 -0.57
N LYS A 32 -7.46 -3.96 -1.34
CA LYS A 32 -7.51 -4.05 -2.80
C LYS A 32 -7.33 -2.66 -3.40
N ILE A 33 -6.42 -2.57 -4.35
CA ILE A 33 -6.05 -1.33 -5.04
C ILE A 33 -6.35 -1.53 -6.52
N ASP A 34 -7.06 -0.58 -7.13
CA ASP A 34 -7.18 -0.51 -8.58
C ASP A 34 -5.84 -0.03 -9.15
N ALA A 35 -5.15 -0.90 -9.88
CA ALA A 35 -3.85 -0.60 -10.45
C ALA A 35 -3.93 0.53 -11.51
N LYS A 36 -5.11 0.78 -12.08
CA LYS A 36 -5.35 1.85 -13.05
C LYS A 36 -5.29 3.23 -12.41
N GLU A 37 -5.54 3.33 -11.10
CA GLU A 37 -5.48 4.59 -10.36
C GLU A 37 -4.06 5.06 -10.01
N LEU A 38 -3.03 4.36 -10.51
CA LEU A 38 -1.63 4.78 -10.38
C LEU A 38 -1.46 6.20 -10.93
N TRP A 39 -0.88 7.10 -10.15
CA TRP A 39 -0.66 8.49 -10.53
C TRP A 39 0.70 8.99 -10.02
N THR A 40 1.51 9.54 -10.92
CA THR A 40 2.83 10.13 -10.60
C THR A 40 2.91 11.61 -10.98
N GLY A 41 1.79 12.20 -11.42
CA GLY A 41 1.71 13.60 -11.84
C GLY A 41 2.23 13.89 -13.24
N GLU A 42 2.65 12.88 -14.01
CA GLU A 42 3.04 13.05 -15.41
C GLU A 42 2.29 12.03 -16.29
N PRO A 43 1.39 12.49 -17.18
CA PRO A 43 0.48 11.60 -17.91
C PRO A 43 1.15 10.52 -18.77
N ASN A 44 2.29 10.81 -19.42
CA ASN A 44 2.94 9.83 -20.29
C ASN A 44 3.58 8.70 -19.48
N ARG A 45 4.22 9.04 -18.36
CA ARG A 45 4.75 8.06 -17.41
C ARG A 45 3.65 7.26 -16.75
N ASP A 46 2.53 7.88 -16.39
CA ASP A 46 1.38 7.16 -15.83
C ASP A 46 0.82 6.16 -16.87
N ALA A 47 0.73 6.55 -18.13
CA ALA A 47 0.35 5.64 -19.22
C ALA A 47 1.36 4.50 -19.39
N HIS A 48 2.66 4.77 -19.31
CA HIS A 48 3.70 3.75 -19.43
C HIS A 48 3.73 2.79 -18.24
N LEU A 49 3.62 3.29 -17.01
CA LEU A 49 3.59 2.47 -15.80
C LEU A 49 2.37 1.53 -15.76
N ARG A 50 1.27 1.90 -16.40
CA ARG A 50 0.09 1.04 -16.55
C ARG A 50 0.22 -0.02 -17.64
N SER A 51 1.14 0.14 -18.59
CA SER A 51 1.29 -0.76 -19.73
C SER A 51 1.89 -2.12 -19.35
N ALA A 52 1.92 -3.05 -20.31
CA ALA A 52 2.51 -4.38 -20.17
C ALA A 52 4.02 -4.39 -19.84
N ASP A 53 4.72 -3.27 -20.03
CA ASP A 53 6.12 -3.13 -19.62
C ASP A 53 6.27 -3.08 -18.09
N PHE A 54 5.23 -2.62 -17.39
CA PHE A 54 5.21 -2.41 -15.94
C PHE A 54 4.05 -3.17 -15.29
N SER A 55 3.00 -2.48 -14.86
CA SER A 55 1.92 -3.07 -14.05
C SER A 55 0.94 -3.92 -14.84
N ASP A 56 0.89 -3.77 -16.17
CA ASP A 56 0.04 -4.55 -17.08
C ASP A 56 -1.43 -4.56 -16.64
N VAL A 57 -1.99 -3.36 -16.41
CA VAL A 57 -3.27 -3.18 -15.71
C VAL A 57 -4.49 -3.66 -16.50
N ASP A 58 -4.33 -3.87 -17.81
CA ASP A 58 -5.38 -4.44 -18.65
C ASP A 58 -5.57 -5.94 -18.37
N ASN A 59 -4.49 -6.65 -18.06
CA ASN A 59 -4.54 -8.07 -17.67
C ASN A 59 -4.61 -8.27 -16.14
N TYR A 60 -4.02 -7.36 -15.37
CA TYR A 60 -3.93 -7.43 -13.91
C TYR A 60 -4.41 -6.11 -13.27
N PRO A 61 -5.73 -5.84 -13.27
CA PRO A 61 -6.26 -4.55 -12.82
C PRO A 61 -6.19 -4.35 -11.30
N THR A 62 -5.84 -5.37 -10.52
CA THR A 62 -5.90 -5.33 -9.05
C THR A 62 -4.54 -5.66 -8.44
N ILE A 63 -4.09 -4.78 -7.54
CA ILE A 63 -3.06 -5.09 -6.56
C ILE A 63 -3.76 -5.46 -5.26
N ALA A 64 -3.33 -6.53 -4.60
CA ALA A 64 -3.96 -7.00 -3.36
C ALA A 64 -2.93 -7.28 -2.27
N PHE A 65 -3.27 -6.95 -1.04
CA PHE A 65 -2.49 -7.34 0.14
C PHE A 65 -3.39 -8.05 1.14
N LYS A 66 -2.91 -9.19 1.68
CA LYS A 66 -3.59 -9.95 2.73
C LYS A 66 -2.62 -10.29 3.85
N GLY A 67 -2.78 -9.64 5.00
CA GLY A 67 -1.96 -9.86 6.19
C GLY A 67 -2.72 -10.56 7.30
N SER A 68 -2.07 -11.50 7.97
CA SER A 68 -2.67 -12.26 9.09
C SER A 68 -1.68 -12.65 10.19
N GLU A 69 -0.39 -12.43 9.98
CA GLU A 69 0.66 -12.73 10.94
C GLU A 69 1.19 -11.41 11.50
N VAL A 70 0.84 -11.10 12.75
CA VAL A 70 1.18 -9.82 13.39
C VAL A 70 2.16 -10.02 14.54
N GLU A 71 3.34 -9.43 14.43
CA GLU A 71 4.35 -9.39 15.48
C GLU A 71 4.38 -8.00 16.14
N LEU A 72 4.34 -7.96 17.47
CA LEU A 72 4.54 -6.73 18.24
C LEU A 72 6.04 -6.52 18.44
N VAL A 73 6.58 -5.41 17.95
CA VAL A 73 8.03 -5.10 17.99
C VAL A 73 8.36 -3.83 18.77
N GLY A 74 7.34 -3.12 19.25
CA GLY A 74 7.42 -1.97 20.15
C GLY A 74 6.05 -1.69 20.76
N ASP A 75 5.92 -0.67 21.60
CA ASP A 75 4.65 -0.39 22.31
C ASP A 75 3.46 -0.16 21.35
N HIS A 76 3.74 0.45 20.20
CA HIS A 76 2.75 0.73 19.16
C HIS A 76 3.25 0.33 17.75
N ASP A 77 4.34 -0.43 17.69
CA ASP A 77 4.99 -0.82 16.45
C ASP A 77 4.80 -2.32 16.20
N TYR A 78 4.40 -2.64 14.97
CA TYR A 78 4.04 -3.98 14.54
C TYR A 78 4.75 -4.33 13.23
N ILE A 79 5.02 -5.62 13.04
CA ILE A 79 5.31 -6.19 11.73
C ILE A 79 4.14 -7.07 11.33
N VAL A 80 3.48 -6.71 10.24
CA VAL A 80 2.41 -7.51 9.63
C VAL A 80 2.99 -8.25 8.43
N TYR A 81 3.12 -9.56 8.54
CA TYR A 81 3.49 -10.40 7.41
C TYR A 81 2.24 -10.74 6.60
N GLY A 82 2.31 -10.51 5.30
CA GLY A 82 1.20 -10.75 4.39
C GLY A 82 1.62 -11.00 2.96
N ASP A 83 0.66 -11.49 2.19
CA ASP A 83 0.80 -11.80 0.78
C ASP A 83 0.45 -10.56 -0.05
N LEU A 84 1.47 -10.00 -0.73
CA LEU A 84 1.31 -8.95 -1.72
C LEU A 84 1.22 -9.58 -3.11
N THR A 85 0.17 -9.25 -3.84
CA THR A 85 -0.04 -9.69 -5.22
C THR A 85 0.03 -8.49 -6.16
N ILE A 86 0.99 -8.50 -7.08
CA ILE A 86 1.17 -7.49 -8.14
C ILE A 86 1.38 -8.25 -9.45
N ARG A 87 0.69 -7.85 -10.52
CA ARG A 87 0.82 -8.47 -11.86
C ARG A 87 0.63 -9.99 -11.84
N GLY A 88 -0.30 -10.47 -11.01
CA GLY A 88 -0.60 -11.90 -10.84
C GLY A 88 0.47 -12.71 -10.09
N VAL A 89 1.56 -12.09 -9.63
CA VAL A 89 2.60 -12.73 -8.82
C VAL A 89 2.39 -12.39 -7.36
N THR A 90 2.34 -13.41 -6.51
CA THR A 90 2.18 -13.26 -5.05
C THR A 90 3.50 -13.50 -4.33
N LYS A 91 3.86 -12.59 -3.41
CA LYS A 91 5.03 -12.70 -2.54
C LYS A 91 4.66 -12.34 -1.10
N LYS A 92 5.14 -13.15 -0.15
CA LYS A 92 5.05 -12.83 1.27
C LYS A 92 6.06 -11.72 1.61
N MET A 93 5.62 -10.68 2.30
CA MET A 93 6.47 -9.53 2.66
C MET A 93 6.11 -8.95 4.05
N PRO A 94 7.08 -8.34 4.75
CA PRO A 94 6.85 -7.67 6.03
C PRO A 94 6.40 -6.21 5.86
N LEU A 95 5.24 -5.85 6.39
CA LEU A 95 4.75 -4.47 6.45
C LEU A 95 5.01 -3.93 7.86
N GLN A 96 5.86 -2.90 7.97
CA GLN A 96 6.12 -2.22 9.23
C GLN A 96 4.97 -1.25 9.49
N VAL A 97 4.26 -1.38 10.60
CA VAL A 97 3.07 -0.59 10.92
C VAL A 97 3.26 0.07 12.28
N ALA A 98 3.02 1.37 12.37
CA ALA A 98 2.88 2.06 13.65
C ALA A 98 1.41 2.45 13.86
N TYR A 99 0.86 2.04 14.99
CA TYR A 99 -0.47 2.43 15.45
C TYR A 99 -0.39 3.79 16.14
N LEU A 100 -1.14 4.77 15.64
CA LEU A 100 -1.10 6.12 16.15
C LEU A 100 -2.06 6.36 17.32
N GLY A 101 -3.04 5.47 17.52
CA GLY A 101 -4.09 5.61 18.53
C GLY A 101 -5.50 5.56 17.94
N GLN A 102 -6.49 5.64 18.83
CA GLN A 102 -7.91 5.67 18.47
C GLN A 102 -8.65 6.78 19.22
N TRP A 103 -9.63 7.41 18.56
CA TRP A 103 -10.42 8.49 19.12
C TRP A 103 -11.87 8.41 18.68
N GLN A 104 -12.78 8.90 19.53
CA GLN A 104 -14.15 9.20 19.13
C GLN A 104 -14.14 10.52 18.34
N THR A 105 -14.68 10.49 17.13
CA THR A 105 -14.75 11.66 16.24
C THR A 105 -16.17 11.88 15.75
N PRO A 106 -16.61 13.12 15.50
CA PRO A 106 -17.91 13.36 14.88
C PRO A 106 -18.04 12.64 13.53
N TRP A 107 -19.24 12.13 13.24
CA TRP A 107 -19.57 11.53 11.96
C TRP A 107 -20.67 12.34 11.28
N TRP A 108 -20.35 12.99 10.17
CA TRP A 108 -21.33 13.75 9.40
C TRP A 108 -21.83 12.96 8.19
N GLU A 109 -23.15 12.97 8.01
CA GLU A 109 -23.84 12.45 6.83
C GLU A 109 -24.93 13.45 6.44
N ASP A 110 -24.99 13.84 5.17
CA ASP A 110 -25.92 14.87 4.67
C ASP A 110 -25.89 16.20 5.44
N ASN A 111 -24.69 16.62 5.87
CA ASN A 111 -24.45 17.80 6.73
C ASN A 111 -25.09 17.71 8.13
N VAL A 112 -25.46 16.50 8.59
CA VAL A 112 -25.98 16.26 9.94
C VAL A 112 -24.98 15.44 10.72
N ASP A 113 -24.66 15.88 11.94
CA ASP A 113 -23.86 15.09 12.88
C ASP A 113 -24.70 13.92 13.40
N LYS A 114 -24.26 12.70 13.10
CA LYS A 114 -24.90 11.44 13.49
C LYS A 114 -24.32 10.90 14.79
N GLY A 115 -23.45 11.64 15.47
CA GLY A 115 -22.79 11.25 16.70
C GLY A 115 -21.38 10.68 16.46
N PRO A 116 -20.73 10.21 17.54
CA PRO A 116 -19.33 9.83 17.48
C PRO A 116 -19.14 8.46 16.81
N LYS A 117 -18.05 8.33 16.04
CA LYS A 117 -17.49 7.06 15.58
C LYS A 117 -16.06 6.91 16.06
N THR A 118 -15.68 5.69 16.42
CA THR A 118 -14.29 5.32 16.71
C THR A 118 -13.49 5.32 15.41
N ARG A 119 -12.43 6.11 15.36
CA ARG A 119 -11.41 6.07 14.31
C ARG A 119 -10.08 5.62 14.88
N ALA A 120 -9.33 4.84 14.11
CA ALA A 120 -7.99 4.39 14.44
C ALA A 120 -7.00 4.81 13.34
N GLY A 121 -5.87 5.38 13.74
CA GLY A 121 -4.84 5.88 12.81
C GLY A 121 -3.65 4.94 12.71
N PHE A 122 -3.10 4.78 11.51
CA PHE A 122 -1.94 3.94 11.23
C PHE A 122 -1.03 4.60 10.21
N VAL A 123 0.28 4.39 10.36
CA VAL A 123 1.26 4.61 9.29
C VAL A 123 1.99 3.31 9.02
N ALA A 124 2.32 3.05 7.75
CA ALA A 124 3.04 1.84 7.41
C ALA A 124 4.09 2.05 6.32
N LYS A 125 5.11 1.18 6.33
CA LYS A 125 6.22 1.17 5.37
C LYS A 125 6.56 -0.25 4.92
N ALA A 126 6.92 -0.36 3.65
CA ALA A 126 7.51 -1.57 3.09
C ALA A 126 8.46 -1.22 1.95
N SER A 127 9.34 -2.13 1.62
CA SER A 127 10.24 -2.01 0.47
C SER A 127 10.16 -3.31 -0.33
N ILE A 128 9.97 -3.19 -1.65
CA ILE A 128 9.85 -4.34 -2.55
C ILE A 128 10.82 -4.23 -3.71
N ASN A 129 11.27 -5.37 -4.25
CA ASN A 129 11.99 -5.40 -5.50
C ASN A 129 11.00 -5.67 -6.65
N ARG A 130 10.91 -4.75 -7.62
CA ARG A 130 9.96 -4.85 -8.74
C ARG A 130 10.19 -6.08 -9.62
N HIS A 131 11.43 -6.59 -9.67
CA HIS A 131 11.76 -7.80 -10.45
C HIS A 131 11.12 -9.05 -9.86
N ASP A 132 10.84 -9.08 -8.54
CA ASP A 132 10.15 -10.20 -7.90
C ASP A 132 8.71 -10.39 -8.41
N PHE A 133 8.15 -9.35 -9.03
CA PHE A 133 6.81 -9.30 -9.62
C PHE A 133 6.84 -9.27 -11.16
N GLY A 134 7.99 -9.59 -11.77
CA GLY A 134 8.15 -9.66 -13.23
C GLY A 134 8.23 -8.30 -13.92
N VAL A 135 8.41 -7.20 -13.18
CA VAL A 135 8.56 -5.86 -13.76
C VAL A 135 10.04 -5.60 -14.06
N SER A 136 10.51 -6.01 -15.23
CA SER A 136 11.93 -5.95 -15.59
C SER A 136 12.31 -4.87 -16.61
N TRP A 137 11.36 -4.02 -17.03
CA TRP A 137 11.65 -2.95 -17.99
C TRP A 137 12.80 -2.04 -17.53
N ASN A 138 13.69 -1.71 -18.45
CA ASN A 138 14.72 -0.68 -18.32
C ASN A 138 15.15 -0.26 -19.73
N SER A 139 15.49 1.02 -19.90
CA SER A 139 16.11 1.49 -21.15
C SER A 139 17.65 1.46 -21.03
N GLN A 140 18.34 1.12 -22.12
CA GLN A 140 19.80 1.10 -22.16
C GLN A 140 20.34 2.54 -22.13
N LEU A 141 21.23 2.83 -21.17
CA LEU A 141 22.02 4.05 -21.15
C LEU A 141 23.42 3.77 -21.68
N GLU A 142 23.98 4.71 -22.46
CA GLU A 142 25.35 4.60 -23.01
C GLU A 142 26.46 4.43 -21.96
N ARG A 143 26.17 4.69 -20.67
CA ARG A 143 27.13 4.63 -19.56
C ARG A 143 26.77 3.59 -18.49
N SER A 144 26.12 2.49 -18.88
CA SER A 144 25.82 1.35 -17.99
C SER A 144 24.96 1.67 -16.76
N GLY A 145 24.23 2.80 -16.79
CA GLY A 145 23.32 3.17 -15.71
C GLY A 145 21.93 2.54 -15.89
N LEU A 146 21.25 2.24 -14.77
CA LEU A 146 19.81 1.95 -14.79
C LEU A 146 18.98 3.23 -14.95
N VAL A 147 17.91 3.19 -15.73
CA VAL A 147 16.95 4.30 -15.85
C VAL A 147 15.94 4.25 -14.70
N VAL A 148 15.51 3.05 -14.31
CA VAL A 148 14.58 2.81 -13.20
C VAL A 148 15.24 1.88 -12.19
N GLY A 149 15.25 2.30 -10.92
CA GLY A 149 15.77 1.50 -9.81
C GLY A 149 14.95 0.23 -9.58
N ASP A 150 15.55 -0.74 -8.89
CA ASP A 150 14.91 -2.04 -8.65
C ASP A 150 13.97 -2.00 -7.44
N ILE A 151 14.30 -1.16 -6.47
CA ILE A 151 13.57 -1.04 -5.21
C ILE A 151 12.47 0.00 -5.32
N VAL A 152 11.28 -0.37 -4.84
CA VAL A 152 10.12 0.51 -4.67
C VAL A 152 9.83 0.61 -3.18
N GLU A 153 9.94 1.83 -2.66
CA GLU A 153 9.55 2.17 -1.29
C GLU A 153 8.05 2.49 -1.25
N ILE A 154 7.36 1.88 -0.30
CA ILE A 154 5.91 2.01 -0.08
C ILE A 154 5.70 2.71 1.26
N THR A 155 4.87 3.75 1.26
CA THR A 155 4.40 4.44 2.46
C THR A 155 2.89 4.50 2.45
N ILE A 156 2.26 4.23 3.59
CA ILE A 156 0.81 4.20 3.75
C ILE A 156 0.45 5.07 4.95
N ASP A 157 -0.48 5.98 4.75
CA ASP A 157 -1.17 6.68 5.83
C ASP A 157 -2.63 6.23 5.79
N ALA A 158 -3.12 5.64 6.87
CA ALA A 158 -4.44 5.03 6.92
C ALA A 158 -5.23 5.47 8.16
N GLU A 159 -6.52 5.69 7.95
CA GLU A 159 -7.49 5.86 9.02
C GLU A 159 -8.60 4.84 8.81
N ALA A 160 -8.88 4.04 9.84
CA ALA A 160 -9.95 3.07 9.84
C ALA A 160 -11.11 3.58 10.70
N ILE A 161 -12.34 3.31 10.26
CA ILE A 161 -13.57 3.58 11.00
C ILE A 161 -14.09 2.25 11.52
N SER A 162 -14.35 2.15 12.84
CA SER A 162 -14.94 0.94 13.42
C SER A 162 -16.36 0.71 12.87
N GLU A 163 -16.62 -0.52 12.43
CA GLU A 163 -17.93 -0.93 11.88
C GLU A 163 -18.87 -1.55 12.92
N ARG A 164 -18.36 -1.94 14.11
CA ARG A 164 -19.11 -2.37 15.30
C ARG A 164 -18.18 -2.49 16.50
#